data_AF-A0A6V7JB09-F1
#
_entry.id   AF-A0A6V7JB09-F1
#
_cell.length_a   1.000
_cell.length_b   1.000
_cell.length_c   1.000
_cell.angle_alpha   90.00
_cell.angle_beta   90.00
_cell.angle_gamma   90.00
#
_symmetry.space_group_name_H-M   'P 1'
#
loop_
_entity.id
_entity.type
_entity.pdbx_description
1 polymer ?
#
loop_
_entity_poly.entity_id
_entity_poly.type
_entity_poly.pdbx_seq_one_letter_code
_entity_poly.pdbx_strand_id
1 'polypeptide(L)' 'NDDNKKIQCRMDWHQTGGYVVVSIFAKKYHPNKSYVKLNPIRLTTSLFFPEEDSDYNLDLELRG' A
#
# COMPACT_ATOMS: atom_id res chain seq x y z
N ASN A 1 -22.41 -6.52 -6.81
CA ASN A 1 -21.78 -7.17 -7.96
C ASN A 1 -20.38 -6.60 -8.07
N ASP A 2 -19.39 -7.49 -7.96
CA ASP A 2 -17.95 -7.26 -7.76
C ASP A 2 -17.51 -6.77 -6.38
N ASP A 3 -17.66 -7.65 -5.39
CA ASP A 3 -16.67 -7.78 -4.32
C ASP A 3 -15.36 -8.31 -4.94
N ASN A 4 -14.70 -7.44 -5.72
CA ASN A 4 -13.40 -7.73 -6.33
C ASN A 4 -12.47 -8.23 -5.22
N LYS A 5 -11.86 -9.40 -5.40
CA LYS A 5 -11.14 -10.15 -4.38
C LYS A 5 -9.91 -9.37 -3.92
N LYS A 6 -10.07 -8.45 -2.96
CA LYS A 6 -8.98 -7.56 -2.50
C LYS A 6 -7.94 -8.35 -1.74
N ILE A 7 -6.69 -8.27 -2.19
CA ILE A 7 -5.54 -8.79 -1.45
C ILE A 7 -5.42 -7.98 -0.15
N GLN A 8 -5.10 -8.64 0.95
CA GLN A 8 -4.79 -8.00 2.23
C GLN A 8 -3.32 -8.25 2.55
N CYS A 9 -2.55 -7.18 2.69
CA CYS A 9 -1.18 -7.24 3.19
C CYS A 9 -1.13 -6.79 4.65
N ARG A 10 -0.22 -7.38 5.42
CA ARG A 10 0.16 -6.80 6.70
C ARG A 10 0.88 -5.48 6.44
N MET A 11 0.46 -4.44 7.14
CA MET A 11 1.12 -3.15 7.16
C MET A 11 1.44 -2.77 8.61
N ASP A 12 2.58 -2.14 8.80
CA ASP A 12 3.01 -1.55 10.05
C ASP A 12 3.47 -0.11 9.79
N TRP A 13 3.34 0.75 10.79
CA TRP A 13 3.81 2.13 10.70
C TRP A 13 4.36 2.62 12.03
N HIS A 14 5.35 3.50 11.94
CA HIS A 14 5.86 4.21 13.10
C HIS A 14 6.31 5.61 12.70
N GLN A 15 6.31 6.53 13.66
CA GLN A 15 6.77 7.90 13.49
C GLN A 15 8.01 8.15 14.35
N THR A 16 8.95 8.90 13.78
CA THR A 16 10.09 9.51 14.46
C THR A 16 9.96 11.03 14.37
N GLY A 17 10.87 11.80 14.97
CA GLY A 17 10.72 13.26 15.07
C GLY A 17 10.40 13.98 13.74
N GLY A 18 10.95 13.52 12.61
CA GLY A 18 10.70 14.12 11.29
C GLY A 18 10.18 13.18 10.21
N TYR A 19 9.88 11.92 10.53
CA TYR A 19 9.55 10.91 9.52
C TYR A 19 8.44 9.98 9.99
N VAL A 20 7.53 9.65 9.06
CA VAL A 20 6.63 8.50 9.17
C VAL A 20 7.18 7.40 8.27
N VAL A 21 7.37 6.21 8.82
CA VAL A 21 7.82 5.02 8.10
C VAL A 21 6.65 4.05 8.00
N VAL A 22 6.27 3.70 6.77
CA VAL A 22 5.22 2.71 6.48
C VAL A 22 5.87 1.47 5.87
N SER A 23 5.69 0.32 6.52
CA SER A 23 6.22 -0.97 6.09
C SER A 23 5.07 -1.86 5.60
N ILE A 24 5.06 -2.21 4.31
CA ILE A 24 4.07 -3.11 3.72
C ILE A 24 4.73 -4.46 3.43
N PHE A 25 4.24 -5.53 4.02
CA PHE A 25 4.75 -6.88 3.81
C PHE A 25 4.04 -7.54 2.62
N ALA A 26 4.59 -7.37 1.42
CA ALA A 26 4.06 -7.89 0.16
C ALA A 26 5.09 -8.80 -0.53
N LYS A 27 4.77 -10.09 -0.69
CA LYS A 27 5.59 -11.06 -1.45
C LYS A 27 5.00 -11.26 -2.85
N LYS A 28 5.85 -11.36 -3.86
CA LYS A 28 5.47 -11.63 -5.27
C LYS A 28 4.55 -10.62 -5.95
N TYR A 29 4.49 -9.38 -5.46
CA TYR A 29 3.83 -8.30 -6.22
C TYR A 29 4.64 -7.95 -7.48
N HIS A 30 4.01 -7.29 -8.46
CA HIS A 30 4.63 -6.89 -9.73
C HIS A 30 5.08 -5.42 -9.70
N PRO A 31 6.38 -5.10 -9.53
CA PRO A 31 6.83 -3.73 -9.27
C PRO A 31 6.47 -2.71 -10.35
N ASN A 32 6.52 -3.11 -11.64
CA ASN A 32 6.25 -2.18 -12.75
C ASN A 32 4.75 -1.90 -12.97
N LYS A 33 3.85 -2.68 -12.33
CA LYS A 33 2.40 -2.48 -12.39
C LYS A 33 1.87 -1.86 -11.10
N SER A 34 2.69 -1.85 -10.06
CA SER A 34 2.40 -1.23 -8.76
C SER A 34 2.82 0.23 -8.75
N TYR A 35 2.23 1.00 -7.84
CA TYR A 35 2.62 2.40 -7.64
C TYR A 35 2.47 2.84 -6.19
N VAL A 36 3.26 3.85 -5.84
CA VAL A 36 3.17 4.62 -4.60
C VAL A 36 3.01 6.09 -4.97
N LYS A 37 1.95 6.72 -4.47
CA LYS A 37 1.69 8.15 -4.62
C LYS A 37 1.74 8.79 -3.25
N LEU A 38 2.53 9.84 -3.13
CA LEU A 38 2.73 10.55 -1.88
C LEU A 38 2.47 12.04 -2.09
N ASN A 39 1.78 12.64 -1.12
CA ASN A 39 1.72 14.08 -0.94
C ASN A 39 1.90 14.39 0.57
N PRO A 40 1.97 15.67 0.98
CA PRO A 40 2.27 16.03 2.38
C PRO A 40 1.31 15.47 3.44
N ILE A 41 0.07 15.11 3.07
CA ILE A 41 -0.96 14.66 4.02
C ILE A 41 -1.52 13.27 3.71
N ARG A 42 -1.09 12.62 2.62
CA ARG A 42 -1.68 11.37 2.16
C ARG A 42 -0.69 10.50 1.40
N LEU A 43 -0.68 9.23 1.75
CA LEU A 43 0.04 8.16 1.08
C LEU A 43 -0.98 7.18 0.49
N THR A 44 -0.93 6.98 -0.82
CA THR A 44 -1.74 5.97 -1.51
C THR A 44 -0.84 4.98 -2.21
N THR A 45 -1.07 3.69 -2.01
CA THR A 45 -0.30 2.60 -2.61
C THR A 45 -1.24 1.61 -3.28
N SER A 46 -0.86 1.11 -4.45
CA SER A 46 -1.52 -0.01 -5.11
C SER A 46 -0.46 -1.01 -5.53
N LEU A 47 -0.56 -2.24 -5.00
CA LEU A 47 0.36 -3.33 -5.30
C LEU A 47 -0.39 -4.42 -6.09
N PHE A 48 -0.01 -4.62 -7.35
CA PHE A 48 -0.60 -5.67 -8.20
C PHE A 48 0.03 -7.02 -7.90
N PHE A 49 -0.80 -8.04 -7.68
CA PHE A 49 -0.38 -9.43 -7.46
C PHE A 49 -0.80 -10.30 -8.65
N PRO A 50 0.14 -10.74 -9.50
CA PRO A 50 -0.18 -11.50 -10.70
C PRO A 50 -0.79 -12.89 -10.45
N GLU A 51 -0.46 -13.53 -9.32
CA GLU A 51 -0.96 -14.88 -9.01
C GLU A 51 -2.46 -14.85 -8.66
N GLU A 52 -2.93 -13.76 -8.07
CA GLU A 52 -4.31 -13.55 -7.66
C GLU A 52 -5.11 -12.65 -8.60
N ASP A 53 -4.44 -12.11 -9.63
CA ASP A 53 -4.97 -11.14 -10.60
C ASP A 53 -5.73 -9.99 -9.92
N SER A 54 -5.15 -9.46 -8.85
CA SER A 54 -5.80 -8.47 -7.99
C SER A 54 -4.79 -7.56 -7.29
N ASP A 55 -5.30 -6.46 -6.73
CA ASP A 55 -4.50 -5.43 -6.08
C ASP A 55 -4.70 -5.40 -4.56
N TYR A 56 -3.60 -5.17 -3.85
CA TYR A 56 -3.65 -4.58 -2.51
C TYR A 56 -3.67 -3.06 -2.65
N ASN A 57 -4.66 -2.40 -2.06
CA ASN A 57 -4.77 -0.95 -2.06
C ASN A 57 -4.69 -0.43 -0.63
N LEU A 58 -3.80 0.53 -0.40
CA LEU A 58 -3.62 1.21 0.88
C LEU A 58 -3.79 2.71 0.67
N ASP A 59 -4.58 3.32 1.54
CA ASP A 59 -4.79 4.75 1.58
C ASP A 59 -4.67 5.23 3.03
N LEU A 60 -3.66 6.05 3.29
CA LEU A 60 -3.30 6.52 4.63
C LEU A 60 -3.25 8.04 4.64
N GLU A 61 -3.97 8.63 5.58
CA GLU A 61 -3.79 10.03 5.96
C GLU A 61 -2.56 10.15 6.86
N LEU A 62 -1.62 11.00 6.47
CA LEU A 62 -0.42 11.28 7.25
C LEU A 62 -0.72 12.42 8.22
N ARG A 63 -0.82 12.07 9.50
CA ARG A 63 -0.97 13.03 10.60
C ARG A 63 0.39 13.19 11.27
N GLY A 64 0.86 14.44 11.32
CA GLY A 64 2.11 14.82 11.99
C GLY A 64 1.91 14.98 13.49
#